data_AF-A0A961XKR3-F1
#
_entry.id   AF-A0A961XKR3-F1
#
_cell.length_a   1.000
_cell.length_b   1.000
_cell.length_c   1.000
_cell.angle_alpha   90.00
_cell.angle_beta   90.00
_cell.angle_gamma   90.00
#
_symmetry.space_group_name_H-M   'P 1'
#
loop_
_entity.id
_entity.type
_entity.pdbx_description
1 polymer ?
#
loop_
_entity_poly.entity_id
_entity_poly.type
_entity_poly.pdbx_seq_one_letter_code
_entity_poly.pdbx_strand_id
1 'polypeptide(L)'
;QRAERYAREIVPALSLTTYFGFGIRAARWLSEFVYRVRLGYVDDEALKKIDPESSVVFVMNHRSNMDYVLVTYLASSRASLSYAVGEWARVWLLQSLIRSMGAYFIRRDSGGDTLYRKVLGRYVAMSTQEGVTQAVFPEGGLTHDGLMREPRLGLLSYMVSGFAPRTSRDIVFVPVGLNYDRVIEDRILTAKAEREATGRDYRVRAATLLGFIGHLIKLRFQGRLYRFGYACVSFGKPISLAAWRKKNKVDFTTSDKERLFAGVQMLADDLAGAIGSIVPALPVALASHVFLRNEETWIGELELKSEIFALIERLEAKGAHVHIPRADRDYAVGAGLRMLTLRHMVEVNEDGLYRANRGEKLLLGYYANSIAHLTG
;
A
#
# COMPACT_ATOMS: atom_id res chain seq x y z
N GLN A 1 25.43 1.18 -25.60
CA GLN A 1 24.76 2.49 -25.81
C GLN A 1 23.26 2.51 -25.43
N ARG A 2 22.25 2.40 -26.33
CA ARG A 2 20.82 2.60 -25.92
C ARG A 2 20.34 1.65 -24.81
N ALA A 3 20.51 0.35 -24.99
CA ALA A 3 20.09 -0.66 -24.01
C ALA A 3 20.85 -0.51 -22.67
N GLU A 4 22.15 -0.21 -22.74
CA GLU A 4 23.03 0.07 -21.59
C GLU A 4 22.59 1.32 -20.80
N ARG A 5 22.07 2.36 -21.47
CA ARG A 5 21.47 3.51 -20.78
C ARG A 5 20.19 3.13 -20.05
N TYR A 6 19.33 2.33 -20.66
CA TYR A 6 18.15 1.79 -19.97
C TYR A 6 18.53 0.83 -18.83
N ALA A 7 19.62 0.08 -18.98
CA ALA A 7 20.18 -0.69 -17.88
C ALA A 7 20.67 0.22 -16.74
N ARG A 8 21.40 1.32 -16.99
CA ARG A 8 21.79 2.28 -15.93
C ARG A 8 20.61 3.07 -15.33
N GLU A 9 19.46 3.11 -16.02
CA GLU A 9 18.21 3.71 -15.54
C GLU A 9 17.45 2.76 -14.61
N ILE A 10 17.30 1.49 -15.02
CA ILE A 10 16.56 0.44 -14.31
C ILE A 10 17.40 -0.18 -13.18
N VAL A 11 18.67 -0.50 -13.44
CA VAL A 11 19.51 -1.27 -12.53
C VAL A 11 19.86 -0.45 -11.27
N PRO A 12 19.75 -1.06 -10.08
CA PRO A 12 20.15 -0.48 -8.79
C PRO A 12 21.68 -0.29 -8.67
N ALA A 13 22.14 0.84 -8.10
CA ALA A 13 23.56 1.11 -7.80
C ALA A 13 23.90 0.82 -6.32
N LEU A 14 24.10 -0.45 -5.99
CA LEU A 14 24.15 -0.99 -4.62
C LEU A 14 25.22 -0.37 -3.68
N SER A 15 24.80 0.04 -2.47
CA SER A 15 25.69 0.34 -1.34
C SER A 15 25.10 -0.15 -0.01
N LEU A 16 25.86 -0.98 0.71
CA LEU A 16 25.39 -1.72 1.90
C LEU A 16 25.52 -0.91 3.21
N THR A 17 26.60 -0.17 3.39
CA THR A 17 26.94 0.49 4.67
C THR A 17 25.97 1.60 5.05
N THR A 18 25.58 2.43 4.08
CA THR A 18 24.61 3.53 4.28
C THR A 18 23.23 3.03 4.72
N TYR A 19 22.83 1.82 4.29
CA TYR A 19 21.52 1.26 4.60
C TYR A 19 21.40 0.84 6.07
N PHE A 20 22.27 -0.08 6.52
CA PHE A 20 22.18 -0.67 7.86
C PHE A 20 22.54 0.30 8.99
N GLY A 21 23.42 1.27 8.72
CA GLY A 21 23.80 2.27 9.71
C GLY A 21 22.70 3.31 9.96
N PHE A 22 22.39 4.12 8.95
CA PHE A 22 21.56 5.31 9.11
C PHE A 22 20.09 5.08 8.69
N GLY A 23 19.90 4.43 7.54
CA GLY A 23 18.63 4.41 6.81
C GLY A 23 17.47 3.80 7.59
N ILE A 24 17.61 2.58 8.10
CA ILE A 24 16.51 1.88 8.82
C ILE A 24 16.07 2.70 10.05
N ARG A 25 17.02 3.30 10.77
CA ARG A 25 16.75 4.20 11.90
C ARG A 25 16.00 5.45 11.45
N ALA A 26 16.38 6.04 10.31
CA ALA A 26 15.69 7.20 9.74
C ALA A 26 14.27 6.87 9.21
N ALA A 27 14.06 5.71 8.60
CA ALA A 27 12.73 5.25 8.17
C ALA A 27 11.80 5.03 9.35
N ARG A 28 12.24 4.26 10.35
CA ARG A 28 11.53 4.05 11.61
C ARG A 28 11.18 5.39 12.25
N TRP A 29 12.17 6.27 12.40
CA TRP A 29 11.98 7.60 12.99
C TRP A 29 10.94 8.42 12.21
N LEU A 30 11.03 8.46 10.88
CA LEU A 30 10.10 9.21 10.03
C LEU A 30 8.66 8.64 10.13
N SER A 31 8.50 7.31 10.07
CA SER A 31 7.20 6.66 10.20
C SER A 31 6.61 6.84 11.61
N GLU A 32 7.39 6.72 12.68
CA GLU A 32 6.94 6.92 14.08
C GLU A 32 6.79 8.41 14.48
N PHE A 33 7.39 9.32 13.71
CA PHE A 33 7.22 10.78 13.80
C PHE A 33 5.88 11.21 13.20
N VAL A 34 5.56 10.75 11.98
CA VAL A 34 4.30 11.10 11.30
C VAL A 34 3.13 10.29 11.84
N TYR A 35 3.29 8.99 12.04
CA TYR A 35 2.20 8.04 12.30
C TYR A 35 2.32 7.29 13.63
N ARG A 36 1.19 6.77 14.10
CA ARG A 36 1.14 5.63 15.02
C ARG A 36 1.24 4.35 14.19
N VAL A 37 2.45 3.89 13.91
CA VAL A 37 2.66 2.67 13.11
C VAL A 37 2.10 1.45 13.84
N ARG A 38 1.38 0.60 13.11
CA ARG A 38 0.75 -0.62 13.61
C ARG A 38 0.88 -1.77 12.62
N LEU A 39 1.04 -2.97 13.16
CA LEU A 39 0.77 -4.20 12.43
C LEU A 39 -0.71 -4.56 12.63
N GLY A 40 -1.35 -4.98 11.55
CA GLY A 40 -2.69 -5.56 11.53
C GLY A 40 -2.62 -7.07 11.68
N TYR A 41 -3.27 -7.78 10.75
CA TYR A 41 -3.15 -9.23 10.64
C TYR A 41 -1.75 -9.66 10.17
N VAL A 42 -1.22 -10.76 10.69
CA VAL A 42 0.05 -11.36 10.22
C VAL A 42 -0.08 -12.88 10.31
N ASP A 43 0.00 -13.58 9.17
CA ASP A 43 0.08 -15.05 9.14
C ASP A 43 1.52 -15.52 9.42
N ASP A 44 1.99 -15.30 10.66
CA ASP A 44 3.35 -15.66 11.10
C ASP A 44 3.68 -17.13 10.88
N GLU A 45 2.68 -18.01 10.98
CA GLU A 45 2.86 -19.44 10.81
C GLU A 45 2.96 -19.86 9.34
N ALA A 46 2.33 -19.17 8.39
CA ALA A 46 2.58 -19.40 6.97
C ALA A 46 3.86 -18.69 6.48
N LEU A 47 4.20 -17.52 7.04
CA LEU A 47 5.44 -16.79 6.70
C LEU A 47 6.70 -17.60 7.07
N LYS A 48 6.73 -18.27 8.24
CA LYS A 48 7.82 -19.18 8.62
C LYS A 48 7.95 -20.43 7.75
N LYS A 49 6.91 -20.76 6.97
CA LYS A 49 6.84 -21.96 6.11
C LYS A 49 7.17 -21.66 4.65
N ILE A 50 7.61 -20.44 4.35
CA ILE A 50 8.24 -20.12 3.07
C ILE A 50 9.60 -20.83 3.02
N ASP A 51 9.84 -21.58 1.96
CA ASP A 51 11.13 -22.24 1.69
C ASP A 51 12.23 -21.16 1.53
N PRO A 52 13.38 -21.25 2.24
CA PRO A 52 14.50 -20.32 2.03
C PRO A 52 14.92 -20.22 0.56
N GLU A 53 14.83 -21.35 -0.17
CA GLU A 53 15.06 -21.43 -1.60
C GLU A 53 13.78 -21.06 -2.38
N SER A 54 13.14 -19.92 -2.06
CA SER A 54 12.02 -19.34 -2.84
C SER A 54 12.20 -17.85 -3.17
N SER A 55 11.77 -17.46 -4.37
CA SER A 55 11.73 -16.05 -4.79
C SER A 55 10.55 -15.33 -4.14
N VAL A 56 10.79 -14.66 -3.02
CA VAL A 56 9.76 -13.91 -2.29
C VAL A 56 9.42 -12.61 -3.00
N VAL A 57 8.13 -12.40 -3.30
CA VAL A 57 7.60 -11.18 -3.93
C VAL A 57 6.47 -10.61 -3.08
N PHE A 58 6.74 -9.51 -2.37
CA PHE A 58 5.70 -8.77 -1.65
C PHE A 58 4.81 -8.01 -2.65
N VAL A 59 3.51 -8.29 -2.63
CA VAL A 59 2.52 -7.66 -3.52
C VAL A 59 1.53 -6.85 -2.69
N MET A 60 1.33 -5.58 -3.02
CA MET A 60 0.66 -4.65 -2.12
C MET A 60 -0.13 -3.53 -2.80
N ASN A 61 -1.17 -3.03 -2.12
CA ASN A 61 -1.92 -1.86 -2.56
C ASN A 61 -1.12 -0.57 -2.35
N HIS A 62 -1.41 0.48 -3.12
CA HIS A 62 -0.63 1.73 -3.15
C HIS A 62 -1.48 2.94 -2.75
N ARG A 63 -1.22 3.48 -1.55
CA ARG A 63 -1.95 4.61 -0.95
C ARG A 63 -1.09 5.86 -0.77
N SER A 64 0.20 5.73 -0.44
CA SER A 64 1.11 6.86 -0.18
C SER A 64 2.53 6.60 -0.67
N ASN A 65 3.34 7.63 -0.91
CA ASN A 65 4.79 7.43 -1.07
C ASN A 65 5.45 7.00 0.27
N MET A 66 4.74 7.10 1.40
CA MET A 66 5.16 6.51 2.67
C MET A 66 5.11 4.96 2.66
N ASP A 67 4.38 4.31 1.72
CA ASP A 67 4.26 2.85 1.66
C ASP A 67 5.65 2.18 1.60
N TYR A 68 6.54 2.71 0.76
CA TYR A 68 7.94 2.27 0.64
C TYR A 68 8.69 2.34 1.98
N VAL A 69 8.49 3.40 2.76
CA VAL A 69 9.16 3.61 4.06
C VAL A 69 8.63 2.63 5.10
N LEU A 70 7.31 2.47 5.16
CA LEU A 70 6.63 1.63 6.15
C LEU A 70 6.89 0.14 5.92
N VAL A 71 6.87 -0.34 4.68
CA VAL A 71 7.22 -1.73 4.37
C VAL A 71 8.69 -1.99 4.68
N THR A 72 9.59 -1.06 4.36
CA THR A 72 11.02 -1.18 4.73
C THR A 72 11.19 -1.29 6.24
N TYR A 73 10.54 -0.41 7.02
CA TYR A 73 10.62 -0.45 8.49
C TYR A 73 10.03 -1.76 9.05
N LEU A 74 8.81 -2.12 8.66
CA LEU A 74 8.11 -3.23 9.29
C LEU A 74 8.69 -4.60 8.92
N ALA A 75 9.09 -4.81 7.67
CA ALA A 75 9.75 -6.05 7.29
C ALA A 75 11.16 -6.17 7.91
N SER A 76 11.94 -5.09 8.01
CA SER A 76 13.22 -5.11 8.74
C SER A 76 13.07 -5.37 10.24
N SER A 77 11.93 -5.01 10.85
CA SER A 77 11.60 -5.36 12.24
C SER A 77 11.21 -6.82 12.46
N ARG A 78 10.85 -7.55 11.39
CA ARG A 78 10.36 -8.95 11.42
C ARG A 78 11.40 -9.99 11.01
N ALA A 79 12.54 -9.58 10.44
CA ALA A 79 13.64 -10.47 10.01
C ALA A 79 14.32 -11.27 11.14
N SER A 80 13.92 -11.08 12.40
CA SER A 80 14.31 -11.90 13.55
C SER A 80 13.48 -13.19 13.71
N LEU A 81 12.35 -13.34 13.01
CA LEU A 81 11.50 -14.53 13.09
C LEU A 81 11.90 -15.60 12.08
N SER A 82 12.83 -16.46 12.52
CA SER A 82 13.27 -17.71 11.89
C SER A 82 14.23 -17.59 10.69
N TYR A 83 15.32 -18.34 10.85
CA TYR A 83 16.55 -18.46 10.05
C TYR A 83 16.44 -18.58 8.52
N ALA A 84 15.26 -18.81 7.94
CA ALA A 84 15.03 -18.75 6.49
C ALA A 84 15.30 -17.35 5.91
N VAL A 85 15.22 -16.31 6.75
CA VAL A 85 15.26 -14.90 6.36
C VAL A 85 16.71 -14.34 6.28
N GLY A 86 17.73 -15.22 6.18
CA GLY A 86 19.15 -14.85 6.21
C GLY A 86 19.63 -13.92 5.07
N GLU A 87 18.96 -13.96 3.92
CA GLU A 87 19.22 -13.07 2.77
C GLU A 87 18.61 -11.67 2.95
N TRP A 88 17.48 -11.55 3.67
CA TRP A 88 16.71 -10.32 3.76
C TRP A 88 17.46 -9.22 4.52
N ALA A 89 18.39 -9.60 5.39
CA ALA A 89 19.31 -8.72 6.09
C ALA A 89 20.39 -8.06 5.17
N ARG A 90 20.10 -7.78 3.89
CA ARG A 90 21.07 -7.23 2.91
C ARG A 90 20.68 -5.93 2.14
N VAL A 91 19.41 -5.47 2.06
CA VAL A 91 18.95 -4.32 1.19
C VAL A 91 17.57 -3.71 1.62
N TRP A 92 17.04 -2.48 1.33
CA TRP A 92 17.43 -1.02 1.31
C TRP A 92 16.19 -0.07 1.38
N LEU A 93 16.22 1.25 1.06
CA LEU A 93 15.21 2.25 1.53
C LEU A 93 15.03 3.61 0.76
N LEU A 94 13.81 4.05 0.36
CA LEU A 94 13.38 5.47 0.13
C LEU A 94 13.92 6.36 -1.04
N GLN A 95 15.20 6.71 -1.20
CA GLN A 95 15.67 7.68 -2.26
C GLN A 95 16.84 7.25 -3.18
N SER A 96 18.11 7.65 -2.96
CA SER A 96 19.34 7.05 -3.59
C SER A 96 19.64 5.63 -3.06
N LEU A 97 18.54 4.94 -2.84
CA LEU A 97 18.20 4.30 -1.58
C LEU A 97 16.80 3.61 -1.79
N ILE A 98 15.84 4.18 -2.54
CA ILE A 98 14.94 3.40 -3.43
C ILE A 98 15.80 2.82 -4.56
N ARG A 99 16.79 3.61 -5.00
CA ARG A 99 17.94 3.21 -5.82
C ARG A 99 19.20 2.77 -5.02
N SER A 100 19.04 1.91 -3.95
CA SER A 100 19.63 -0.87 -3.36
C SER A 100 18.60 -2.10 -3.05
N MET A 101 17.50 -2.04 -2.27
CA MET A 101 16.21 -2.80 -2.29
C MET A 101 15.61 -3.06 -3.70
N GLY A 102 16.33 -2.73 -4.78
CA GLY A 102 15.91 -3.08 -6.13
C GLY A 102 14.62 -2.40 -6.59
N ALA A 103 14.19 -1.31 -5.97
CA ALA A 103 13.01 -0.57 -6.38
C ALA A 103 13.31 0.31 -7.61
N TYR A 104 13.20 -0.29 -8.80
CA TYR A 104 13.41 0.40 -10.08
C TYR A 104 12.18 1.24 -10.46
N PHE A 105 12.38 2.52 -10.75
CA PHE A 105 11.29 3.40 -11.21
C PHE A 105 10.89 3.04 -12.65
N ILE A 106 9.73 2.38 -12.79
CA ILE A 106 9.15 2.05 -14.09
C ILE A 106 8.51 3.29 -14.70
N ARG A 107 8.77 3.53 -15.98
CA ARG A 107 8.06 4.54 -16.78
C ARG A 107 6.57 4.14 -16.91
N ARG A 108 5.68 4.86 -16.21
CA ARG A 108 4.21 4.60 -16.22
C ARG A 108 3.60 4.56 -17.61
N ASP A 109 4.08 5.43 -18.50
CA ASP A 109 4.02 5.20 -19.94
C ASP A 109 5.45 5.18 -20.49
N SER A 110 5.73 4.21 -21.36
CA SER A 110 7.00 4.07 -22.05
C SER A 110 6.93 4.47 -23.52
N GLY A 111 5.83 5.09 -23.97
CA GLY A 111 5.65 5.62 -25.34
C GLY A 111 5.77 4.54 -26.42
N GLY A 112 5.43 3.30 -26.10
CA GLY A 112 5.64 2.14 -26.98
C GLY A 112 7.09 1.65 -27.12
N ASP A 113 8.08 2.22 -26.41
CA ASP A 113 9.48 1.78 -26.52
C ASP A 113 9.65 0.29 -26.13
N THR A 114 9.78 -0.54 -27.16
CA THR A 114 9.91 -2.00 -27.04
C THR A 114 11.27 -2.42 -26.52
N LEU A 115 12.31 -1.60 -26.67
CA LEU A 115 13.65 -1.87 -26.15
C LEU A 115 13.68 -1.66 -24.63
N TYR A 116 13.07 -0.57 -24.13
CA TYR A 116 12.90 -0.34 -22.69
C TYR A 116 12.13 -1.50 -22.05
N ARG A 117 11.00 -1.91 -22.64
CA ARG A 117 10.19 -3.05 -22.16
C ARG A 117 10.97 -4.38 -22.17
N LYS A 118 11.79 -4.65 -23.20
CA LYS A 118 12.67 -5.84 -23.25
C LYS A 118 13.77 -5.82 -22.18
N VAL A 119 14.45 -4.69 -21.98
CA VAL A 119 15.49 -4.56 -20.94
C VAL A 119 14.88 -4.71 -19.54
N LEU A 120 13.73 -4.07 -19.29
CA LEU A 120 12.98 -4.19 -18.04
C LEU A 120 12.54 -5.64 -17.79
N GLY A 121 11.89 -6.27 -18.76
CA GLY A 121 11.42 -7.65 -18.63
C GLY A 121 12.56 -8.65 -18.38
N ARG A 122 13.71 -8.49 -19.05
CA ARG A 122 14.88 -9.33 -18.78
C ARG A 122 15.47 -9.07 -17.39
N TYR A 123 15.51 -7.82 -16.91
CA TYR A 123 15.95 -7.51 -15.56
C TYR A 123 15.06 -8.14 -14.48
N VAL A 124 13.73 -8.04 -14.63
CA VAL A 124 12.76 -8.63 -13.68
C VAL A 124 12.82 -10.15 -13.71
N ALA A 125 12.88 -10.76 -14.89
CA ALA A 125 13.03 -12.21 -15.03
C ALA A 125 14.33 -12.69 -14.36
N MET A 126 15.47 -12.04 -14.60
CA MET A 126 16.74 -12.40 -13.95
C MET A 126 16.67 -12.19 -12.43
N SER A 127 16.17 -11.05 -11.94
CA SER A 127 16.02 -10.80 -10.49
C SER A 127 15.20 -11.90 -9.80
N THR A 128 14.14 -12.37 -10.47
CA THR A 128 13.26 -13.44 -10.00
C THR A 128 13.88 -14.84 -10.17
N GLN A 129 14.80 -15.03 -11.12
CA GLN A 129 15.58 -16.27 -11.34
C GLN A 129 16.79 -16.37 -10.41
N GLU A 130 17.41 -15.27 -9.98
CA GLU A 130 18.53 -15.25 -9.03
C GLU A 130 18.08 -15.32 -7.57
N GLY A 131 16.96 -14.67 -7.21
CA GLY A 131 16.34 -14.78 -5.87
C GLY A 131 16.15 -13.46 -5.14
N VAL A 132 16.42 -12.36 -5.83
CA VAL A 132 16.24 -11.00 -5.31
C VAL A 132 14.81 -10.85 -4.82
N THR A 133 14.65 -10.71 -3.50
CA THR A 133 13.36 -10.42 -2.88
C THR A 133 12.83 -9.10 -3.44
N GLN A 134 11.61 -9.12 -3.96
CA GLN A 134 11.01 -7.98 -4.66
C GLN A 134 9.79 -7.46 -3.90
N ALA A 135 9.53 -6.16 -4.03
CA ALA A 135 8.30 -5.51 -3.57
C ALA A 135 7.67 -4.79 -4.76
N VAL A 136 6.40 -5.09 -5.06
CA VAL A 136 5.68 -4.51 -6.19
C VAL A 136 4.29 -4.03 -5.79
N PHE A 137 3.87 -2.94 -6.43
CA PHE A 137 2.53 -2.38 -6.34
C PHE A 137 1.78 -2.72 -7.63
N PRO A 138 0.90 -3.75 -7.67
CA PRO A 138 0.24 -4.16 -8.91
C PRO A 138 -0.55 -3.01 -9.54
N GLU A 139 -1.12 -2.11 -8.74
CA GLU A 139 -1.84 -0.90 -9.18
C GLU A 139 -1.04 0.03 -10.13
N GLY A 140 0.30 -0.04 -10.12
CA GLY A 140 1.20 0.76 -10.97
C GLY A 140 1.26 2.27 -10.64
N GLY A 141 0.45 2.72 -9.67
CA GLY A 141 0.44 4.09 -9.17
C GLY A 141 -0.54 4.25 -8.01
N LEU A 142 -0.45 5.40 -7.36
CA LEU A 142 -1.34 5.77 -6.25
C LEU A 142 -2.80 5.80 -6.72
N THR A 143 -3.71 5.41 -5.83
CA THR A 143 -5.13 5.76 -5.97
C THR A 143 -5.33 7.27 -5.89
N HIS A 144 -6.29 7.81 -6.66
CA HIS A 144 -6.68 9.23 -6.59
C HIS A 144 -7.97 9.44 -5.77
N ASP A 145 -8.79 8.38 -5.67
CA ASP A 145 -10.17 8.38 -5.18
C ASP A 145 -10.36 7.46 -3.95
N GLY A 146 -9.31 6.79 -3.50
CA GLY A 146 -9.30 5.85 -2.37
C GLY A 146 -9.54 4.39 -2.75
N LEU A 147 -10.10 4.09 -3.94
CA LEU A 147 -10.39 2.73 -4.37
C LEU A 147 -9.10 1.96 -4.67
N MET A 148 -9.12 0.62 -4.58
CA MET A 148 -8.04 -0.20 -5.15
C MET A 148 -8.14 -0.17 -6.67
N ARG A 149 -7.01 0.00 -7.36
CA ARG A 149 -6.94 0.03 -8.83
C ARG A 149 -6.73 -1.38 -9.40
N GLU A 150 -7.14 -1.57 -10.65
CA GLU A 150 -6.86 -2.79 -11.42
C GLU A 150 -5.33 -3.09 -11.51
N PRO A 151 -4.92 -4.37 -11.43
CA PRO A 151 -3.51 -4.73 -11.47
C PRO A 151 -2.89 -4.62 -12.88
N ARG A 152 -1.72 -4.00 -12.96
CA ARG A 152 -0.92 -3.88 -14.18
C ARG A 152 -0.10 -5.16 -14.42
N LEU A 153 -0.67 -6.07 -15.21
CA LEU A 153 -0.10 -7.40 -15.50
C LEU A 153 1.36 -7.45 -15.96
N GLY A 154 1.89 -6.37 -16.55
CA GLY A 154 3.20 -6.35 -17.20
C GLY A 154 4.36 -6.80 -16.30
N LEU A 155 4.36 -6.42 -15.01
CA LEU A 155 5.38 -6.89 -14.06
C LEU A 155 5.23 -8.38 -13.73
N LEU A 156 4.01 -8.81 -13.39
CA LEU A 156 3.72 -10.20 -13.04
C LEU A 156 4.06 -11.12 -14.22
N SER A 157 3.73 -10.71 -15.45
CA SER A 157 4.14 -11.40 -16.67
C SER A 157 5.66 -11.57 -16.77
N TYR A 158 6.46 -10.54 -16.50
CA TYR A 158 7.92 -10.66 -16.52
C TYR A 158 8.49 -11.54 -15.39
N MET A 159 7.79 -11.70 -14.27
CA MET A 159 8.17 -12.60 -13.18
C MET A 159 7.86 -14.07 -13.50
N VAL A 160 6.69 -14.35 -14.07
CA VAL A 160 6.19 -15.74 -14.22
C VAL A 160 6.43 -16.36 -15.61
N SER A 161 6.72 -15.56 -16.65
CA SER A 161 6.93 -16.11 -18.01
C SER A 161 8.11 -17.09 -18.06
N GLY A 162 7.85 -18.31 -18.51
CA GLY A 162 8.83 -19.41 -18.54
C GLY A 162 8.98 -20.16 -17.20
N PHE A 163 8.19 -19.86 -16.17
CA PHE A 163 8.28 -20.52 -14.86
C PHE A 163 7.95 -22.02 -14.92
N ALA A 164 8.90 -22.86 -14.55
CA ALA A 164 8.80 -24.32 -14.56
C ALA A 164 9.24 -24.94 -13.21
N PRO A 165 8.33 -25.49 -12.38
CA PRO A 165 8.60 -25.97 -11.00
C PRO A 165 9.65 -27.08 -10.78
N ARG A 166 10.41 -27.51 -11.81
CA ARG A 166 11.53 -28.47 -11.70
C ARG A 166 12.87 -27.88 -12.15
N THR A 167 12.89 -26.66 -12.68
CA THR A 167 14.08 -25.97 -13.20
C THR A 167 14.13 -24.49 -12.83
N SER A 168 13.02 -23.93 -12.36
CA SER A 168 12.90 -22.60 -11.76
C SER A 168 12.66 -22.74 -10.26
N ARG A 169 13.32 -21.90 -9.46
CA ARG A 169 12.93 -21.65 -8.06
C ARG A 169 11.47 -21.19 -8.00
N ASP A 170 10.72 -21.65 -7.00
CA ASP A 170 9.32 -21.22 -6.83
C ASP A 170 9.22 -19.72 -6.52
N ILE A 171 8.11 -19.11 -6.93
CA ILE A 171 7.83 -17.70 -6.71
C ILE A 171 6.73 -17.61 -5.66
N VAL A 172 7.05 -17.06 -4.50
CA VAL A 172 6.13 -16.97 -3.36
C VAL A 172 5.66 -15.54 -3.21
N PHE A 173 4.42 -15.27 -3.62
CA PHE A 173 3.80 -13.97 -3.48
C PHE A 173 3.28 -13.79 -2.05
N VAL A 174 3.67 -12.70 -1.38
CA VAL A 174 3.22 -12.35 -0.03
C VAL A 174 2.29 -11.13 -0.12
N PRO A 175 0.97 -11.28 0.07
CA PRO A 175 0.04 -10.15 0.08
C PRO A 175 0.33 -9.21 1.26
N VAL A 176 0.35 -7.90 1.02
CA VAL A 176 0.50 -6.88 2.06
C VAL A 176 -0.59 -5.81 1.88
N GLY A 177 -1.42 -5.63 2.92
CA GLY A 177 -2.51 -4.65 2.92
C GLY A 177 -2.15 -3.43 3.76
N LEU A 178 -2.10 -2.25 3.14
CA LEU A 178 -1.79 -0.97 3.79
C LEU A 178 -3.01 -0.06 3.86
N ASN A 179 -3.23 0.60 5.00
CA ASN A 179 -4.18 1.70 5.12
C ASN A 179 -3.71 2.79 6.11
N TYR A 180 -4.31 3.98 6.00
CA TYR A 180 -3.95 5.18 6.77
C TYR A 180 -5.18 5.95 7.26
N ASP A 181 -5.13 6.46 8.50
CA ASP A 181 -6.07 7.49 8.96
C ASP A 181 -5.87 8.83 8.21
N ARG A 182 -4.67 9.04 7.67
CA ARG A 182 -4.34 10.20 6.83
C ARG A 182 -3.16 9.91 5.91
N VAL A 183 -3.38 9.83 4.61
CA VAL A 183 -2.32 9.87 3.59
C VAL A 183 -1.75 11.29 3.50
N ILE A 184 -0.43 11.44 3.32
CA ILE A 184 0.26 12.75 3.26
C ILE A 184 -0.15 13.53 1.99
N GLU A 185 -0.34 12.81 0.90
CA GLU A 185 -0.61 13.32 -0.43
C GLU A 185 -2.10 13.51 -0.73
N ASP A 186 -3.00 13.23 0.22
CA ASP A 186 -4.43 13.04 -0.05
C ASP A 186 -5.10 14.20 -0.79
N ARG A 187 -4.92 15.44 -0.35
CA ARG A 187 -5.46 16.64 -1.03
C ARG A 187 -4.88 16.85 -2.44
N ILE A 188 -3.71 16.28 -2.77
CA ILE A 188 -3.14 16.32 -4.12
C ILE A 188 -3.74 15.20 -4.98
N LEU A 189 -4.02 14.05 -4.37
CA LEU A 189 -4.66 12.90 -5.02
C LEU A 189 -6.13 13.19 -5.33
N THR A 190 -6.91 13.73 -4.38
CA THR A 190 -8.32 14.07 -4.60
C THR A 190 -8.50 15.25 -5.55
N ALA A 191 -7.67 16.30 -5.48
CA ALA A 191 -7.68 17.38 -6.47
C ALA A 191 -7.30 16.89 -7.88
N LYS A 192 -6.53 15.80 -8.00
CA LYS A 192 -6.26 15.13 -9.27
C LYS A 192 -7.45 14.31 -9.76
N ALA A 193 -8.18 13.62 -8.88
CA ALA A 193 -9.45 12.98 -9.22
C ALA A 193 -10.49 14.02 -9.68
N GLU A 194 -10.62 15.14 -8.97
CA GLU A 194 -11.50 16.25 -9.37
C GLU A 194 -11.11 16.80 -10.75
N ARG A 195 -9.81 16.98 -11.03
CA ARG A 195 -9.34 17.38 -12.35
C ARG A 195 -9.63 16.34 -13.43
N GLU A 196 -9.46 15.05 -13.14
CA GLU A 196 -9.77 13.96 -14.07
C GLU A 196 -11.27 13.84 -14.36
N ALA A 197 -12.14 14.24 -13.42
CA ALA A 197 -13.60 14.28 -13.59
C ALA A 197 -14.15 15.59 -14.19
N THR A 198 -13.52 16.75 -13.93
CA THR A 198 -14.07 18.08 -14.25
C THR A 198 -13.23 18.92 -15.23
N GLY A 199 -12.01 18.47 -15.56
CA GLY A 199 -11.06 19.19 -16.43
C GLY A 199 -10.37 20.41 -15.80
N ARG A 200 -10.74 20.84 -14.59
CA ARG A 200 -10.23 22.06 -13.93
C ARG A 200 -8.78 21.88 -13.44
N ASP A 201 -7.88 22.82 -13.73
CA ASP A 201 -6.44 22.65 -13.44
C ASP A 201 -6.02 23.11 -12.03
N TYR A 202 -6.09 22.19 -11.06
CA TYR A 202 -5.68 22.46 -9.67
C TYR A 202 -4.16 22.27 -9.46
N ARG A 203 -3.35 23.24 -9.93
CA ARG A 203 -1.88 23.21 -9.83
C ARG A 203 -1.34 23.45 -8.42
N VAL A 204 -1.24 22.40 -7.62
CA VAL A 204 -0.50 22.41 -6.34
C VAL A 204 0.99 22.67 -6.62
N ARG A 205 1.52 23.78 -6.08
CA ARG A 205 2.92 24.21 -6.30
C ARG A 205 3.87 23.48 -5.34
N ALA A 206 5.08 23.16 -5.79
CA ALA A 206 6.11 22.53 -4.95
C ALA A 206 6.45 23.35 -3.68
N ALA A 207 6.38 24.68 -3.76
CA ALA A 207 6.53 25.56 -2.61
C ALA A 207 5.45 25.35 -1.53
N THR A 208 4.22 24.99 -1.91
CA THR A 208 3.14 24.63 -0.98
C THR A 208 3.47 23.35 -0.22
N LEU A 209 4.08 22.36 -0.89
CA LEU A 209 4.52 21.11 -0.26
C LEU A 209 5.66 21.35 0.75
N LEU A 210 6.66 22.17 0.38
CA LEU A 210 7.76 22.55 1.28
C LEU A 210 7.27 23.39 2.47
N GLY A 211 6.34 24.32 2.24
CA GLY A 211 5.69 25.11 3.29
C GLY A 211 4.90 24.24 4.27
N PHE A 212 4.20 23.21 3.77
CA PHE A 212 3.52 22.21 4.60
C PHE A 212 4.50 21.40 5.46
N ILE A 213 5.59 20.89 4.88
CA ILE A 213 6.63 20.16 5.62
C ILE A 213 7.25 21.06 6.71
N GLY A 214 7.61 22.31 6.39
CA GLY A 214 8.10 23.29 7.36
C GLY A 214 7.09 23.60 8.47
N HIS A 215 5.80 23.64 8.15
CA HIS A 215 4.72 23.82 9.13
C HIS A 215 4.59 22.61 10.08
N LEU A 216 4.69 21.38 9.59
CA LEU A 216 4.69 20.17 10.44
C LEU A 216 5.89 20.16 11.40
N ILE A 217 7.08 20.57 10.92
CA ILE A 217 8.29 20.70 11.74
C ILE A 217 8.09 21.79 12.81
N LYS A 218 7.54 22.96 12.44
CA LYS A 218 7.21 24.04 13.40
C LYS A 218 6.22 23.57 14.46
N LEU A 219 5.13 22.90 14.09
CA LEU A 219 4.17 22.31 15.02
C LEU A 219 4.83 21.29 15.96
N ARG A 220 5.81 20.50 15.48
CA ARG A 220 6.53 19.52 16.31
C ARG A 220 7.36 20.19 17.41
N PHE A 221 8.10 21.24 17.07
CA PHE A 221 8.89 22.01 18.04
C PHE A 221 8.01 22.80 19.02
N GLN A 222 6.83 23.23 18.59
CA GLN A 222 5.82 23.85 19.46
C GLN A 222 5.02 22.84 20.31
N GLY A 223 5.31 21.54 20.23
CA GLY A 223 4.55 20.49 20.94
C GLY A 223 3.12 20.25 20.41
N ARG A 224 2.71 20.94 19.35
CA ARG A 224 1.35 20.95 18.77
C ARG A 224 1.14 19.98 17.62
N LEU A 225 2.16 19.22 17.20
CA LEU A 225 2.01 18.21 16.14
C LEU A 225 1.28 16.97 16.67
N TYR A 226 -0.01 16.88 16.35
CA TYR A 226 -0.73 15.61 16.37
C TYR A 226 -0.23 14.72 15.22
N ARG A 227 0.12 13.46 15.54
CA ARG A 227 0.39 12.42 14.54
C ARG A 227 -0.81 12.23 13.62
N PHE A 228 -0.55 11.81 12.39
CA PHE A 228 -1.52 11.57 11.30
C PHE A 228 -2.35 10.29 11.52
N GLY A 229 -2.79 10.04 12.75
CA GLY A 229 -3.50 8.83 13.16
C GLY A 229 -2.63 7.58 13.03
N TYR A 230 -3.26 6.46 12.68
CA TYR A 230 -2.60 5.18 12.41
C TYR A 230 -2.16 5.06 10.96
N ALA A 231 -1.02 4.39 10.77
CA ALA A 231 -0.66 3.73 9.52
C ALA A 231 -0.55 2.24 9.85
N CYS A 232 -1.37 1.41 9.23
CA CYS A 232 -1.51 0.00 9.57
C CYS A 232 -1.18 -0.88 8.38
N VAL A 233 -0.42 -1.96 8.63
CA VAL A 233 0.04 -2.89 7.62
C VAL A 233 -0.27 -4.32 8.05
N SER A 234 -1.01 -5.05 7.22
CA SER A 234 -1.29 -6.48 7.38
C SER A 234 -0.44 -7.31 6.41
N PHE A 235 -0.04 -8.51 6.80
CA PHE A 235 0.65 -9.49 5.97
C PHE A 235 -0.21 -10.75 5.82
N GLY A 236 -0.65 -11.03 4.60
CA GLY A 236 -1.53 -12.15 4.27
C GLY A 236 -0.78 -13.46 4.10
N LYS A 237 -1.57 -14.52 3.92
CA LYS A 237 -1.06 -15.88 3.65
C LYS A 237 -0.24 -15.90 2.35
N PRO A 238 1.01 -16.40 2.35
CA PRO A 238 1.82 -16.54 1.14
C PRO A 238 1.21 -17.49 0.10
N ILE A 239 1.40 -17.15 -1.18
CA ILE A 239 0.88 -17.88 -2.34
C ILE A 239 2.06 -18.36 -3.18
N SER A 240 2.37 -19.67 -3.07
CA SER A 240 3.31 -20.38 -3.94
C SER A 240 2.77 -20.45 -5.37
N LEU A 241 3.56 -19.99 -6.34
CA LEU A 241 3.21 -20.05 -7.75
C LEU A 241 3.14 -21.50 -8.25
N ALA A 242 4.02 -22.38 -7.80
CA ALA A 242 3.99 -23.82 -8.10
C ALA A 242 2.68 -24.47 -7.64
N ALA A 243 2.20 -24.17 -6.43
CA ALA A 243 0.92 -24.65 -5.93
C ALA A 243 -0.27 -24.01 -6.67
N TRP A 244 -0.22 -22.69 -6.87
CA TRP A 244 -1.26 -21.92 -7.55
C TRP A 244 -1.48 -22.39 -9.00
N ARG A 245 -0.41 -22.55 -9.79
CA ARG A 245 -0.49 -23.03 -11.18
C ARG A 245 -1.05 -24.44 -11.27
N LYS A 246 -0.77 -25.30 -10.28
CA LYS A 246 -1.27 -26.68 -10.21
C LYS A 246 -2.77 -26.71 -9.89
N LYS A 247 -3.24 -25.85 -8.97
CA LYS A 247 -4.66 -25.69 -8.63
C LYS A 247 -5.46 -25.17 -9.85
N ASN A 248 -5.00 -24.06 -10.43
CA ASN A 248 -5.74 -23.32 -11.48
C ASN A 248 -5.40 -23.82 -12.91
N LYS A 249 -4.63 -24.90 -13.05
CA LYS A 249 -4.23 -25.56 -14.32
C LYS A 249 -3.55 -24.62 -15.34
N VAL A 250 -2.84 -23.61 -14.86
CA VAL A 250 -2.10 -22.65 -15.71
C VAL A 250 -0.73 -23.20 -16.08
N ASP A 251 -0.32 -22.98 -17.33
CA ASP A 251 1.07 -23.13 -17.74
C ASP A 251 1.64 -21.80 -18.22
N PHE A 252 2.72 -21.36 -17.58
CA PHE A 252 3.46 -20.15 -17.93
C PHE A 252 4.64 -20.42 -18.88
N THR A 253 4.87 -21.67 -19.30
CA THR A 253 5.89 -22.03 -20.29
C THR A 253 5.39 -21.98 -21.74
N THR A 254 4.08 -21.82 -21.92
CA THR A 254 3.43 -21.72 -23.24
C THR A 254 3.98 -20.59 -24.11
N SER A 255 4.10 -20.85 -25.43
CA SER A 255 4.39 -19.85 -26.46
C SER A 255 3.15 -19.05 -26.88
N ASP A 256 1.94 -19.53 -26.53
CA ASP A 256 0.66 -18.85 -26.75
C ASP A 256 0.53 -17.65 -25.79
N LYS A 257 0.59 -16.44 -26.36
CA LYS A 257 0.52 -15.19 -25.61
C LYS A 257 -0.83 -14.92 -24.97
N GLU A 258 -1.92 -15.43 -25.54
CA GLU A 258 -3.27 -15.20 -25.03
C GLU A 258 -3.49 -16.06 -23.79
N ARG A 259 -3.10 -17.34 -23.84
CA ARG A 259 -3.08 -18.23 -22.66
C ARG A 259 -2.16 -17.71 -21.56
N LEU A 260 -0.97 -17.22 -21.93
CA LEU A 260 -0.03 -16.61 -20.98
C LEU A 260 -0.64 -15.37 -20.32
N PHE A 261 -1.25 -14.47 -21.09
CA PHE A 261 -1.88 -13.26 -20.56
C PHE A 261 -3.08 -13.57 -19.67
N ALA A 262 -3.96 -14.50 -20.07
CA ALA A 262 -5.10 -14.96 -19.26
C ALA A 262 -4.64 -15.60 -17.94
N GLY A 263 -3.57 -16.42 -17.96
CA GLY A 263 -2.96 -16.99 -16.76
C GLY A 263 -2.37 -15.93 -15.82
N VAL A 264 -1.77 -14.86 -16.38
CA VAL A 264 -1.26 -13.73 -15.59
C VAL A 264 -2.40 -12.85 -15.04
N GLN A 265 -3.48 -12.65 -15.80
CA GLN A 265 -4.68 -11.91 -15.35
C GLN A 265 -5.30 -12.61 -14.14
N MET A 266 -5.62 -13.90 -14.28
CA MET A 266 -6.20 -14.71 -13.19
C MET A 266 -5.29 -14.77 -11.95
N LEU A 267 -3.97 -14.77 -12.11
CA LEU A 267 -3.03 -14.63 -10.99
C LEU A 267 -3.12 -13.24 -10.36
N ALA A 268 -3.13 -12.18 -11.17
CA ALA A 268 -3.22 -10.81 -10.68
C ALA A 268 -4.52 -10.52 -9.93
N ASP A 269 -5.63 -11.14 -10.36
CA ASP A 269 -6.95 -11.02 -9.72
C ASP A 269 -7.00 -11.79 -8.38
N ASP A 270 -6.48 -13.03 -8.34
CA ASP A 270 -6.32 -13.79 -7.08
C ASP A 270 -5.42 -13.02 -6.08
N LEU A 271 -4.33 -12.40 -6.55
CA LEU A 271 -3.45 -11.57 -5.72
C LEU A 271 -4.12 -10.26 -5.28
N ALA A 272 -4.90 -9.60 -6.15
CA ALA A 272 -5.64 -8.39 -5.81
C ALA A 272 -6.73 -8.66 -4.76
N GLY A 273 -7.46 -9.77 -4.90
CA GLY A 273 -8.43 -10.25 -3.90
C GLY A 273 -7.75 -10.57 -2.56
N ALA A 274 -6.61 -11.26 -2.60
CA ALA A 274 -5.82 -11.57 -1.39
C ALA A 274 -5.34 -10.29 -0.68
N ILE A 275 -4.78 -9.32 -1.40
CA ILE A 275 -4.41 -8.00 -0.85
C ILE A 275 -5.64 -7.29 -0.28
N GLY A 276 -6.73 -7.23 -1.05
CA GLY A 276 -7.97 -6.55 -0.66
C GLY A 276 -8.52 -7.04 0.67
N SER A 277 -8.63 -8.36 0.83
CA SER A 277 -9.17 -9.00 2.05
C SER A 277 -8.43 -8.64 3.34
N ILE A 278 -7.13 -8.30 3.25
CA ILE A 278 -6.30 -7.98 4.42
C ILE A 278 -6.09 -6.48 4.66
N VAL A 279 -6.61 -5.59 3.79
CA VAL A 279 -6.52 -4.13 3.98
C VAL A 279 -7.17 -3.76 5.31
N PRO A 280 -6.43 -3.18 6.28
CA PRO A 280 -7.00 -2.90 7.59
C PRO A 280 -8.01 -1.76 7.54
N ALA A 281 -9.19 -1.96 8.10
CA ALA A 281 -10.18 -0.90 8.30
C ALA A 281 -9.78 -0.03 9.50
N LEU A 282 -9.70 1.28 9.29
CA LEU A 282 -9.17 2.25 10.25
C LEU A 282 -10.21 3.27 10.73
N PRO A 283 -10.02 3.88 11.92
CA PRO A 283 -10.92 4.88 12.48
C PRO A 283 -11.45 5.95 11.52
N VAL A 284 -10.58 6.56 10.69
CA VAL A 284 -11.02 7.60 9.74
C VAL A 284 -11.79 7.01 8.55
N ALA A 285 -11.41 5.81 8.07
CA ALA A 285 -12.12 5.13 6.99
C ALA A 285 -13.54 4.74 7.41
N LEU A 286 -13.68 4.14 8.61
CA LEU A 286 -14.95 3.78 9.22
C LEU A 286 -15.86 5.00 9.43
N ALA A 287 -15.33 6.05 10.06
CA ALA A 287 -16.10 7.27 10.31
C ALA A 287 -16.51 7.96 8.99
N SER A 288 -15.61 8.05 8.00
CA SER A 288 -15.94 8.64 6.69
C SER A 288 -17.04 7.85 5.98
N HIS A 289 -17.02 6.52 6.05
CA HIS A 289 -18.07 5.68 5.46
C HIS A 289 -19.46 5.90 6.11
N VAL A 290 -19.52 6.20 7.41
CA VAL A 290 -20.78 6.57 8.09
C VAL A 290 -21.21 8.00 7.76
N PHE A 291 -20.29 8.97 7.72
CA PHE A 291 -20.61 10.35 7.34
C PHE A 291 -21.08 10.48 5.88
N LEU A 292 -20.59 9.65 4.95
CA LEU A 292 -21.08 9.60 3.56
C LEU A 292 -22.42 8.89 3.39
N ARG A 293 -22.91 8.15 4.40
CA ARG A 293 -24.28 7.63 4.43
C ARG A 293 -25.27 8.62 5.04
N ASN A 294 -24.77 9.66 5.71
CA ASN A 294 -25.50 10.66 6.47
C ASN A 294 -25.07 12.09 6.08
N GLU A 295 -24.85 12.33 4.78
CA GLU A 295 -24.15 13.56 4.31
C GLU A 295 -24.85 14.87 4.67
N GLU A 296 -26.19 14.86 4.70
CA GLU A 296 -27.02 16.06 4.86
C GLU A 296 -27.67 16.18 6.25
N THR A 297 -27.51 15.16 7.09
CA THR A 297 -28.07 15.07 8.46
C THR A 297 -27.03 15.46 9.51
N TRP A 298 -27.50 16.03 10.62
CA TRP A 298 -26.69 16.23 11.83
C TRP A 298 -26.81 14.99 12.71
N ILE A 299 -25.68 14.32 13.01
CA ILE A 299 -25.61 13.06 13.77
C ILE A 299 -24.99 13.29 15.15
N GLY A 300 -25.57 12.67 16.19
CA GLY A 300 -25.03 12.73 17.56
C GLY A 300 -23.86 11.77 17.78
N GLU A 301 -22.99 12.02 18.77
CA GLU A 301 -21.82 11.15 19.03
C GLU A 301 -22.24 9.69 19.34
N LEU A 302 -23.33 9.50 20.09
CA LEU A 302 -23.86 8.16 20.43
C LEU A 302 -24.40 7.40 19.20
N GLU A 303 -25.06 8.11 18.30
CA GLU A 303 -25.62 7.56 17.06
C GLU A 303 -24.49 7.21 16.07
N LEU A 304 -23.51 8.10 15.92
CA LEU A 304 -22.29 7.86 15.16
C LEU A 304 -21.49 6.66 15.68
N LYS A 305 -21.41 6.48 17.02
CA LYS A 305 -20.82 5.29 17.63
C LYS A 305 -21.60 4.02 17.27
N SER A 306 -22.92 4.04 17.40
CA SER A 306 -23.79 2.91 17.06
C SER A 306 -23.61 2.49 15.59
N GLU A 307 -23.65 3.44 14.64
CA GLU A 307 -23.44 3.18 13.22
C GLU A 307 -22.02 2.64 12.91
N ILE A 308 -20.97 3.18 13.55
CA ILE A 308 -19.60 2.69 13.36
C ILE A 308 -19.43 1.30 14.00
N PHE A 309 -20.02 1.02 15.16
CA PHE A 309 -19.94 -0.31 15.79
C PHE A 309 -20.65 -1.36 14.92
N ALA A 310 -21.83 -1.06 14.39
CA ALA A 310 -22.53 -1.92 13.44
C ALA A 310 -21.79 -2.07 12.10
N LEU A 311 -20.99 -1.08 11.68
CA LEU A 311 -20.08 -1.21 10.53
C LEU A 311 -18.89 -2.14 10.85
N ILE A 312 -18.27 -1.97 12.02
CA ILE A 312 -17.18 -2.83 12.51
C ILE A 312 -17.64 -4.30 12.58
N GLU A 313 -18.81 -4.57 13.17
CA GLU A 313 -19.33 -5.94 13.31
C GLU A 313 -19.66 -6.60 11.97
N ARG A 314 -20.19 -5.85 11.01
CA ARG A 314 -20.40 -6.35 9.63
C ARG A 314 -19.09 -6.65 8.90
N LEU A 315 -18.04 -5.86 9.15
CA LEU A 315 -16.70 -6.10 8.60
C LEU A 315 -16.04 -7.33 9.24
N GLU A 316 -16.08 -7.42 10.58
CA GLU A 316 -15.55 -8.56 11.34
C GLU A 316 -16.28 -9.87 10.98
N ALA A 317 -17.61 -9.83 10.78
CA ALA A 317 -18.39 -10.97 10.32
C ALA A 317 -18.09 -11.39 8.85
N LYS A 318 -17.66 -10.46 8.00
CA LYS A 318 -17.11 -10.74 6.66
C LYS A 318 -15.65 -11.22 6.70
N GLY A 319 -15.03 -11.33 7.89
CA GLY A 319 -13.63 -11.73 8.08
C GLY A 319 -12.61 -10.61 7.84
N ALA A 320 -13.06 -9.36 7.62
CA ALA A 320 -12.20 -8.23 7.36
C ALA A 320 -11.52 -7.73 8.65
N HIS A 321 -10.26 -7.30 8.54
CA HIS A 321 -9.47 -6.90 9.71
C HIS A 321 -9.69 -5.44 10.09
N VAL A 322 -10.31 -5.20 11.25
CA VAL A 322 -10.49 -3.85 11.82
C VAL A 322 -9.36 -3.53 12.80
N HIS A 323 -8.70 -2.38 12.65
CA HIS A 323 -7.73 -1.91 13.66
C HIS A 323 -8.45 -1.14 14.78
N ILE A 324 -8.91 -1.86 15.81
CA ILE A 324 -9.45 -1.27 17.03
C ILE A 324 -8.27 -0.87 17.94
N PRO A 325 -7.94 0.43 18.10
CA PRO A 325 -6.75 0.81 18.85
C PRO A 325 -7.00 0.66 20.35
N ARG A 326 -6.05 0.04 21.06
CA ARG A 326 -6.19 -0.36 22.48
C ARG A 326 -7.26 -1.43 22.75
N ALA A 327 -7.80 -2.09 21.72
CA ALA A 327 -8.99 -2.95 21.81
C ALA A 327 -10.26 -2.22 22.33
N ASP A 328 -10.28 -0.89 22.20
CA ASP A 328 -11.34 0.01 22.64
C ASP A 328 -12.05 0.62 21.41
N ARG A 329 -13.31 0.20 21.18
CA ARG A 329 -14.12 0.67 20.04
C ARG A 329 -14.56 2.13 20.19
N ASP A 330 -14.82 2.60 21.41
CA ASP A 330 -15.12 4.01 21.71
C ASP A 330 -13.91 4.90 21.39
N TYR A 331 -12.71 4.48 21.79
CA TYR A 331 -11.45 5.16 21.46
C TYR A 331 -11.14 5.12 19.96
N ALA A 332 -11.58 4.08 19.25
CA ALA A 332 -11.52 4.05 17.78
C ALA A 332 -12.39 5.17 17.19
N VAL A 333 -13.68 5.23 17.53
CA VAL A 333 -14.59 6.29 17.03
C VAL A 333 -14.09 7.68 17.38
N GLY A 334 -13.74 7.91 18.65
CA GLY A 334 -13.19 9.18 19.13
C GLY A 334 -11.82 9.54 18.54
N ALA A 335 -11.09 8.59 17.93
CA ALA A 335 -9.87 8.87 17.16
C ALA A 335 -10.18 9.28 15.71
N GLY A 336 -11.10 8.59 15.04
CA GLY A 336 -11.55 8.91 13.69
C GLY A 336 -12.23 10.28 13.63
N LEU A 337 -13.24 10.48 14.49
CA LEU A 337 -14.00 11.73 14.60
C LEU A 337 -13.09 12.94 14.84
N ARG A 338 -12.23 12.87 15.87
CA ARG A 338 -11.25 13.94 16.18
C ARG A 338 -10.33 14.24 15.00
N MET A 339 -9.91 13.25 14.21
CA MET A 339 -9.09 13.48 13.03
C MET A 339 -9.89 14.19 11.93
N LEU A 340 -11.15 13.81 11.70
CA LEU A 340 -12.02 14.49 10.74
C LEU A 340 -12.28 15.96 11.14
N THR A 341 -12.59 16.23 12.41
CA THR A 341 -12.84 17.59 12.92
C THR A 341 -11.57 18.45 12.87
N LEU A 342 -10.41 17.94 13.29
CA LEU A 342 -9.11 18.65 13.20
C LEU A 342 -8.66 18.93 11.76
N ARG A 343 -9.33 18.33 10.76
CA ARG A 343 -9.09 18.52 9.34
C ARG A 343 -10.18 19.33 8.63
N HIS A 344 -11.21 19.76 9.37
CA HIS A 344 -12.43 20.40 8.86
C HIS A 344 -13.22 19.53 7.86
N MET A 345 -13.05 18.21 7.89
CA MET A 345 -13.80 17.26 7.05
C MET A 345 -15.22 17.00 7.56
N VAL A 346 -15.47 17.30 8.84
CA VAL A 346 -16.80 17.36 9.44
C VAL A 346 -17.00 18.71 10.12
N GLU A 347 -18.23 19.19 10.02
CA GLU A 347 -18.75 20.36 10.72
C GLU A 347 -19.28 19.95 12.10
N VAL A 348 -19.38 20.92 13.02
CA VAL A 348 -20.02 20.76 14.33
C VAL A 348 -20.97 21.94 14.52
N ASN A 349 -22.21 21.69 14.96
CA ASN A 349 -23.17 22.76 15.26
C ASN A 349 -23.12 23.21 16.73
N GLU A 350 -23.97 24.16 17.11
CA GLU A 350 -24.04 24.71 18.48
C GLU A 350 -24.51 23.67 19.51
N ASP A 351 -25.31 22.68 19.09
CA ASP A 351 -25.75 21.55 19.92
C ASP A 351 -24.68 20.45 20.09
N GLY A 352 -23.52 20.58 19.43
CA GLY A 352 -22.46 19.57 19.44
C GLY A 352 -22.69 18.37 18.50
N LEU A 353 -23.67 18.44 17.59
CA LEU A 353 -23.92 17.44 16.55
C LEU A 353 -22.94 17.61 15.39
N TYR A 354 -22.65 16.52 14.69
CA TYR A 354 -21.67 16.46 13.61
C TYR A 354 -22.33 16.31 12.23
N ARG A 355 -21.69 16.80 11.16
CA ARG A 355 -22.13 16.55 9.77
C ARG A 355 -20.94 16.50 8.82
N ALA A 356 -21.06 15.79 7.69
CA ALA A 356 -20.08 15.85 6.61
C ALA A 356 -19.91 17.29 6.08
N ASN A 357 -18.68 17.80 5.99
CA ASN A 357 -18.45 19.09 5.32
C ASN A 357 -18.67 18.91 3.81
N ARG A 358 -19.65 19.63 3.26
CA ARG A 358 -20.00 19.57 1.82
C ARG A 358 -18.82 19.88 0.89
N GLY A 359 -17.87 20.72 1.32
CA GLY A 359 -16.65 21.05 0.58
C GLY A 359 -15.53 19.98 0.66
N GLU A 360 -15.64 18.99 1.54
CA GLU A 360 -14.65 17.92 1.74
C GLU A 360 -15.19 16.53 1.37
N LYS A 361 -16.37 16.42 0.72
CA LYS A 361 -16.97 15.14 0.32
C LYS A 361 -16.03 14.25 -0.49
N LEU A 362 -15.22 14.81 -1.40
CA LEU A 362 -14.19 14.06 -2.15
C LEU A 362 -13.12 13.45 -1.23
N LEU A 363 -12.77 14.13 -0.14
CA LEU A 363 -11.77 13.66 0.81
C LEU A 363 -12.35 12.65 1.80
N LEU A 364 -13.60 12.81 2.24
CA LEU A 364 -14.35 11.76 2.94
C LEU A 364 -14.46 10.51 2.05
N GLY A 365 -14.80 10.70 0.77
CA GLY A 365 -14.85 9.66 -0.27
C GLY A 365 -13.56 8.85 -0.34
N TYR A 366 -12.41 9.54 -0.41
CA TYR A 366 -11.09 8.92 -0.42
C TYR A 366 -10.85 7.96 0.77
N TYR A 367 -11.29 8.33 1.98
CA TYR A 367 -11.11 7.45 3.15
C TYR A 367 -12.15 6.33 3.23
N ALA A 368 -13.41 6.58 2.87
CA ALA A 368 -14.42 5.52 2.82
C ALA A 368 -14.11 4.48 1.72
N ASN A 369 -13.65 4.91 0.56
CA ASN A 369 -13.25 4.08 -0.57
C ASN A 369 -12.06 3.17 -0.26
N SER A 370 -11.24 3.51 0.75
CA SER A 370 -10.12 2.66 1.19
C SER A 370 -10.56 1.28 1.69
N ILE A 371 -11.83 1.13 2.09
CA ILE A 371 -12.46 -0.09 2.61
C ILE A 371 -13.73 -0.51 1.83
N ALA A 372 -14.09 0.15 0.74
CA ALA A 372 -15.36 -0.08 0.05
C ALA A 372 -15.53 -1.53 -0.47
N HIS A 373 -14.42 -2.16 -0.87
CA HIS A 373 -14.35 -3.56 -1.29
C HIS A 373 -14.54 -4.57 -0.15
N LEU A 374 -14.57 -4.11 1.12
CA LEU A 374 -14.90 -4.91 2.31
C LEU A 374 -16.36 -4.68 2.75
N THR A 375 -16.94 -3.52 2.42
CA THR A 375 -18.32 -3.19 2.83
C THR A 375 -19.37 -3.73 1.87
N GLY A 376 -19.08 -3.78 0.56
CA GLY A 376 -19.93 -4.38 -0.49
C GLY A 376 -20.28 -5.83 -0.23
#